data_AF-A0A2S9G7H5-F1
#
_entry.id   AF-A0A2S9G7H5-F1
#
_cell.length_a   1.000
_cell.length_b   1.000
_cell.length_c   1.000
_cell.angle_alpha   90.00
_cell.angle_beta   90.00
_cell.angle_gamma   90.00
#
_symmetry.space_group_name_H-M   'P 1'
#
loop_
_entity.id
_entity.type
_entity.pdbx_description
1 polymer ?
#
loop_
_entity_poly.entity_id
_entity_poly.type
_entity_poly.pdbx_seq_one_letter_code
_entity_poly.pdbx_strand_id
1 'polypeptide(L)'
;ANLGLVEEYTQQAAEQGASLVLFPEATMCRFGVPLDTIAEPFAGPWATSVRGIAARAGIVVVAGMFVPSSEEPAGRVTNTLIATG
;
A
#
# COMPACT_ATOMS: atom_id res chain seq x y z
N ALA A 1 7.03 8.35 0.34
CA ALA A 1 6.25 7.11 0.54
C ALA A 1 7.19 5.91 0.42
N ASN A 2 6.91 4.81 1.11
CA ASN A 2 7.81 3.64 1.24
C ASN A 2 7.85 2.70 0.01
N LEU A 3 7.47 3.17 -1.18
CA LEU A 3 7.31 2.32 -2.38
C LEU A 3 8.60 1.58 -2.78
N GLY A 4 9.77 2.22 -2.64
CA GLY A 4 11.05 1.56 -2.94
C GLY A 4 11.31 0.33 -2.09
N LEU A 5 10.97 0.39 -0.79
CA LEU A 5 11.08 -0.76 0.12
C LEU A 5 10.05 -1.85 -0.24
N VAL A 6 8.82 -1.46 -0.61
CA VAL A 6 7.81 -2.41 -1.07
C VAL A 6 8.30 -3.17 -2.30
N GLU A 7 8.89 -2.47 -3.27
CA GLU A 7 9.44 -3.10 -4.48
C GLU A 7 10.60 -4.04 -4.15
N GLU A 8 11.57 -3.58 -3.37
CA GLU A 8 12.75 -4.36 -2.97
C GLU A 8 12.35 -5.68 -2.30
N TYR A 9 11.53 -5.62 -1.24
CA TYR A 9 11.12 -6.82 -0.51
C TYR A 9 10.16 -7.72 -1.31
N THR A 10 9.38 -7.16 -2.22
CA THR A 10 8.55 -7.97 -3.13
C THR A 10 9.43 -8.78 -4.08
N GLN A 11 10.48 -8.17 -4.65
CA GLN A 11 11.42 -8.87 -5.53
C GLN A 11 12.17 -9.97 -4.77
N GLN A 12 12.68 -9.67 -3.56
CA GLN A 12 13.33 -10.67 -2.72
C GLN A 12 12.41 -11.86 -2.40
N ALA A 13 11.13 -11.61 -2.11
CA ALA A 13 10.15 -12.66 -1.86
C ALA A 13 9.91 -13.53 -3.11
N ALA A 14 9.78 -12.91 -4.29
CA ALA A 14 9.63 -13.62 -5.55
C ALA A 14 10.87 -14.47 -5.89
N GLU A 15 12.08 -13.94 -5.69
CA GLU A 15 13.35 -14.67 -5.88
C GLU A 15 13.47 -15.88 -4.95
N GLN A 16 12.86 -15.82 -3.76
CA GLN A 16 12.78 -16.93 -2.81
C GLN A 16 11.65 -17.93 -3.10
N GLY A 17 10.90 -17.72 -4.19
CA GLY A 17 9.82 -18.62 -4.62
C GLY A 17 8.50 -18.44 -3.86
N ALA A 18 8.28 -17.30 -3.20
CA ALA A 18 7.01 -16.99 -2.58
C ALA A 18 5.92 -16.73 -3.63
N SER A 19 4.66 -16.99 -3.28
CA SER A 19 3.49 -16.59 -4.08
C SER A 19 2.76 -15.35 -3.53
N LEU A 20 3.14 -14.90 -2.33
CA LEU A 20 2.56 -13.75 -1.64
C LEU A 20 3.59 -13.08 -0.72
N VAL A 21 3.55 -11.76 -0.64
CA VAL A 21 4.23 -10.94 0.38
C VAL A 21 3.22 -10.04 1.09
N LEU A 22 3.24 -10.06 2.43
CA LEU A 22 2.41 -9.22 3.29
C LEU A 22 3.29 -8.21 4.01
N PHE A 23 3.00 -6.93 3.79
CA PHE A 23 3.65 -5.83 4.49
C PHE A 23 2.86 -5.43 5.75
N PRO A 24 3.52 -4.74 6.72
CA PRO A 24 2.85 -4.23 7.91
C PRO A 24 1.65 -3.32 7.63
N GLU A 25 0.85 -3.11 8.66
CA GLU A 25 -0.14 -2.04 8.64
C GLU A 25 0.53 -0.67 8.41
N ALA A 26 -0.16 0.23 7.72
CA ALA A 26 0.32 1.58 7.44
C ALA A 26 1.67 1.65 6.69
N THR A 27 1.96 0.68 5.80
CA THR A 27 3.16 0.69 4.94
C THR A 27 3.35 2.01 4.19
N MET A 28 2.26 2.63 3.72
CA MET A 28 2.29 3.92 3.03
C MET A 28 2.98 5.02 3.86
N CYS A 29 2.62 5.13 5.14
CA CYS A 29 3.12 6.14 6.06
C CYS A 29 2.82 5.72 7.50
N ARG A 30 3.75 5.96 8.43
CA ARG A 30 3.54 5.67 9.85
C ARG A 30 2.37 6.48 10.45
N PHE A 31 1.82 5.97 11.56
CA PHE A 31 0.94 6.76 12.42
C PHE A 31 1.66 7.92 13.12
N GLY A 32 0.88 8.85 13.67
CA GLY A 32 1.38 10.02 14.42
C GLY A 32 1.80 11.19 13.53
N VAL A 33 1.23 11.29 12.33
CA VAL A 33 1.30 12.46 11.44
C VAL A 33 -0.11 12.79 10.91
N PRO A 34 -0.36 13.98 10.34
CA PRO A 34 -1.65 14.32 9.73
C PRO A 34 -1.95 13.42 8.51
N LEU A 35 -2.67 12.33 8.73
CA LEU A 35 -2.90 11.29 7.71
C LEU A 35 -3.83 11.74 6.58
N ASP A 36 -4.70 12.72 6.83
CA ASP A 36 -5.56 13.35 5.82
C ASP A 36 -4.76 14.00 4.69
N THR A 37 -3.58 14.56 5.00
CA THR A 37 -2.65 15.13 3.99
C THR A 37 -1.89 14.07 3.19
N ILE A 38 -1.88 12.82 3.67
CA ILE A 38 -1.17 11.69 3.07
C ILE A 38 -2.12 10.78 2.30
N ALA A 39 -3.37 10.65 2.75
CA ALA A 39 -4.34 9.72 2.20
C ALA A 39 -4.58 9.98 0.72
N GLU A 40 -4.68 8.88 -0.04
CA GLU A 40 -4.93 8.92 -1.48
C GLU A 40 -6.21 8.13 -1.78
N PRO A 41 -6.98 8.51 -2.81
CA PRO A 41 -8.06 7.67 -3.32
C PRO A 41 -7.55 6.24 -3.59
N PHE A 42 -8.40 5.22 -3.47
CA PHE A 42 -7.98 3.82 -3.71
C PHE A 42 -7.48 3.55 -5.16
N ALA A 43 -7.80 4.44 -6.09
CA ALA A 43 -7.28 4.46 -7.47
C ALA A 43 -6.05 5.39 -7.66
N GLY A 44 -5.50 5.92 -6.57
CA GLY A 44 -4.41 6.90 -6.58
C GLY A 44 -3.03 6.32 -6.84
N PRO A 45 -1.99 7.18 -6.84
CA PRO A 45 -0.60 6.82 -7.12
C PRO A 45 -0.07 5.62 -6.31
N TRP A 46 -0.23 5.61 -4.98
CA TRP A 46 0.26 4.54 -4.10
C TRP A 46 -0.31 3.17 -4.51
N ALA A 47 -1.63 3.07 -4.61
CA ALA A 47 -2.30 1.83 -4.99
C ALA A 47 -1.91 1.39 -6.41
N THR A 48 -1.78 2.34 -7.34
CA THR A 48 -1.36 2.08 -8.71
C THR A 48 0.08 1.53 -8.77
N SER A 49 1.00 2.11 -7.99
CA SER A 49 2.38 1.64 -7.89
C SER A 49 2.45 0.24 -7.26
N VAL A 50 1.70 -0.03 -6.20
CA VAL A 50 1.64 -1.38 -5.58
C VAL A 50 1.13 -2.43 -6.57
N ARG A 51 0.07 -2.13 -7.33
CA ARG A 51 -0.41 -3.00 -8.43
C ARG A 51 0.68 -3.27 -9.47
N GLY A 52 1.40 -2.23 -9.87
CA GLY A 52 2.51 -2.37 -10.82
C GLY A 52 3.65 -3.23 -10.28
N ILE A 53 4.00 -3.10 -8.99
CA ILE A 53 5.03 -3.92 -8.34
C ILE A 53 4.60 -5.40 -8.32
N ALA A 54 3.37 -5.67 -7.88
CA ALA A 54 2.81 -7.04 -7.84
C ALA A 54 2.83 -7.68 -9.24
N ALA A 55 2.32 -6.98 -10.24
CA ALA A 55 2.27 -7.45 -11.62
C ALA A 55 3.66 -7.74 -12.21
N ARG A 56 4.68 -6.92 -11.89
CA ARG A 56 6.06 -7.16 -12.34
C ARG A 56 6.72 -8.35 -11.62
N ALA A 57 6.45 -8.52 -10.33
CA ALA A 57 7.01 -9.62 -9.54
C ALA A 57 6.28 -10.95 -9.78
N GLY A 58 5.04 -10.92 -10.28
CA GLY A 58 4.23 -12.11 -10.51
C GLY A 58 3.74 -12.77 -9.22
N ILE A 59 3.66 -12.01 -8.12
CA ILE A 59 3.22 -12.50 -6.81
C ILE A 59 2.18 -11.55 -6.21
N VAL A 60 1.36 -12.06 -5.29
CA VAL A 60 0.40 -11.23 -4.57
C VAL A 60 1.13 -10.31 -3.58
N VAL A 61 0.86 -9.02 -3.64
CA VAL A 61 1.33 -8.02 -2.68
C VAL A 61 0.16 -7.53 -1.85
N VAL A 62 0.31 -7.57 -0.52
CA VAL A 62 -0.61 -6.96 0.43
C VAL A 62 0.09 -5.83 1.18
N ALA A 63 -0.43 -4.60 1.12
CA ALA A 63 0.19 -3.44 1.75
C ALA A 63 -0.83 -2.47 2.37
N GLY A 64 -0.45 -1.83 3.47
CA GLY A 64 -1.27 -0.80 4.12
C GLY A 64 -1.22 0.56 3.43
N MET A 65 -2.38 1.21 3.34
CA MET A 65 -2.60 2.55 2.80
C MET A 65 -3.68 3.30 3.58
N PHE A 66 -3.80 4.60 3.35
CA PHE A 66 -4.92 5.40 3.85
C PHE A 66 -5.73 5.96 2.70
N VAL A 67 -7.06 5.83 2.79
CA VAL A 67 -8.01 6.36 1.81
C VAL A 67 -8.84 7.46 2.47
N PRO A 68 -9.07 8.61 1.81
CA PRO A 68 -9.96 9.65 2.34
C PRO A 68 -11.35 9.07 2.62
N SER A 69 -11.89 9.33 3.80
CA SER A 69 -13.28 9.00 4.12
C SER A 69 -14.22 10.00 3.45
N SER A 70 -15.37 9.53 2.96
CA SER A 70 -16.47 10.40 2.51
C SER A 70 -17.44 10.78 3.64
N GLU A 71 -17.16 10.38 4.88
CA GLU A 71 -17.99 10.69 6.05
C GLU A 71 -17.77 12.13 6.54
N GLU A 72 -18.85 12.77 6.98
CA GLU A 72 -18.82 14.06 7.65
C GLU A 72 -18.59 13.92 9.18
N PRO A 73 -17.83 14.83 9.82
CA PRO A 73 -17.09 15.92 9.19
C PRO A 73 -15.87 15.41 8.41
N ALA A 74 -15.56 16.09 7.31
CA ALA A 74 -14.38 15.82 6.49
C ALA A 74 -13.07 15.78 7.31
N GLY A 75 -12.05 15.07 6.81
CA GLY A 75 -10.73 14.93 7.43
C GLY A 75 -10.48 13.57 8.10
N ARG A 76 -11.47 12.68 8.13
CA ARG A 76 -11.26 11.27 8.49
C ARG A 76 -10.66 10.49 7.32
N VAL A 77 -9.88 9.47 7.65
CA VAL A 77 -9.33 8.51 6.69
C VAL A 77 -9.71 7.10 7.11
N THR A 78 -9.88 6.20 6.14
CA THR A 78 -9.95 4.77 6.41
C THR A 78 -8.54 4.18 6.36
N ASN A 79 -8.22 3.39 7.36
CA ASN A 79 -7.04 2.53 7.33
C ASN A 79 -7.37 1.30 6.48
N THR A 80 -6.64 1.13 5.37
CA THR A 80 -7.05 0.25 4.27
C THR A 80 -5.88 -0.65 3.87
N LEU A 81 -6.15 -1.93 3.67
CA LEU A 81 -5.22 -2.83 2.99
C LEU A 81 -5.59 -2.92 1.51
N ILE A 82 -4.58 -2.84 0.64
CA ILE A 82 -4.68 -3.29 -0.74
C ILE A 82 -4.06 -4.68 -0.85
N ALA A 83 -4.76 -5.59 -1.53
CA ALA A 83 -4.25 -6.90 -1.95
C ALA A 83 -4.39 -7.00 -3.47
N THR A 84 -3.30 -7.28 -4.17
CA THR A 84 -3.24 -7.32 -5.65
C THR A 84 -2.15 -8.25 -6.13
N GLY A 85 -2.32 -8.88 -7.28
CA GLY A 85 -1.36 -9.79 -7.94
C GLY A 85 -1.49 -9.68 -9.44
#